data_AF-A0A1M7LQC8-F1
#
_entry.id   AF-A0A1M7LQC8-F1
#
_cell.length_a   1.000
_cell.length_b   1.000
_cell.length_c   1.000
_cell.angle_alpha   90.00
_cell.angle_beta   90.00
_cell.angle_gamma   90.00
#
_symmetry.space_group_name_H-M   'P 1'
#
loop_
_entity.id
_entity.type
_entity.pdbx_description
1 polymer ?
#
loop_
_entity_poly.entity_id
_entity_poly.type
_entity_poly.pdbx_seq_one_letter_code
_entity_poly.pdbx_strand_id
1 'polypeptide(L)'
;MPLPDVLAYREDARVTVEVGGIVDLMDCDAVSRTLLTHVEMCDVPEIVVRLHDPIVTTAALRAVTAAYAAARGRGVALSVVVPPVAVRIFEAAGLDHLLGPDAYNSGG
;
A
#
# COMPACT_ATOMS: atom_id res chain seq x y z
N MET A 1 -6.29 -19.70 -3.80
CA MET A 1 -6.29 -18.69 -4.87
C MET A 1 -4.84 -18.47 -5.29
N PRO A 2 -4.53 -18.02 -6.51
CA PRO A 2 -3.18 -17.54 -6.81
C PRO A 2 -2.85 -16.33 -5.91
N LEU A 3 -1.58 -16.16 -5.56
CA LEU A 3 -1.11 -15.03 -4.77
C LEU A 3 -1.46 -13.71 -5.48
N PRO A 4 -1.79 -12.64 -4.75
CA PRO A 4 -1.92 -11.31 -5.33
C PRO A 4 -0.61 -10.92 -6.02
N ASP A 5 -0.71 -10.48 -7.29
CA ASP A 5 0.46 -10.01 -8.05
C ASP A 5 0.98 -8.72 -7.42
N VAL A 6 2.24 -8.73 -6.97
CA VAL A 6 2.92 -7.54 -6.46
C VAL A 6 3.94 -7.09 -7.48
N LEU A 7 3.75 -5.87 -7.99
CA LEU A 7 4.64 -5.25 -8.97
C LEU A 7 5.25 -3.99 -8.36
N ALA A 8 6.55 -3.80 -8.52
CA ALA A 8 7.23 -2.60 -8.05
C ALA A 8 8.04 -1.98 -9.19
N TYR A 9 7.91 -0.67 -9.33
CA TYR A 9 8.64 0.09 -10.34
C TYR A 9 8.93 1.51 -9.84
N ARG A 10 9.93 2.14 -10.46
CA ARG A 10 10.37 3.49 -10.11
C ARG A 10 9.79 4.50 -11.09
N GLU A 11 9.21 5.57 -10.57
CA GLU A 11 8.79 6.75 -11.34
C GLU A 11 9.43 7.97 -10.70
N ASP A 12 10.35 8.63 -11.42
CA ASP A 12 11.04 9.83 -10.94
C ASP A 12 11.68 9.66 -9.54
N ALA A 13 11.12 10.35 -8.54
CA ALA A 13 11.57 10.41 -7.16
C ALA A 13 10.75 9.52 -6.21
N ARG A 14 9.96 8.58 -6.73
CA ARG A 14 9.15 7.64 -5.96
C ARG A 14 9.27 6.21 -6.46
N VAL A 15 9.04 5.24 -5.57
CA VAL A 15 8.81 3.84 -5.92
C VAL A 15 7.33 3.55 -5.75
N THR A 16 6.69 3.02 -6.79
CA THR A 16 5.31 2.56 -6.71
C THR A 16 5.29 1.05 -6.57
N VAL A 17 4.55 0.56 -5.57
CA VAL A 17 4.30 -0.87 -5.34
C VAL A 17 2.81 -1.13 -5.53
N GLU A 18 2.47 -1.80 -6.61
CA GLU A 18 1.12 -2.22 -6.92
C GLU A 18 0.83 -3.59 -6.31
N VAL A 19 -0.33 -3.71 -5.66
CA VAL A 19 -0.84 -4.95 -5.12
C VAL A 19 -2.15 -5.27 -5.83
N GLY A 20 -2.09 -6.23 -6.74
CA GLY A 20 -3.23 -6.73 -7.49
C GLY A 20 -4.05 -7.72 -6.65
N GLY A 21 -5.37 -7.63 -6.71
CA GLY A 21 -6.28 -8.56 -6.04
C GLY A 21 -6.41 -8.36 -4.54
N ILE A 22 -7.21 -9.24 -3.91
CA ILE A 22 -7.53 -9.18 -2.48
C ILE A 22 -6.37 -9.73 -1.67
N VAL A 23 -5.84 -8.94 -0.75
CA VAL A 23 -4.91 -9.45 0.28
C VAL A 23 -5.74 -10.10 1.39
N ASP A 24 -5.67 -11.41 1.56
CA ASP A 24 -6.34 -12.13 2.63
C ASP A 24 -5.34 -12.67 3.68
N LEU A 25 -5.81 -13.49 4.62
CA LEU A 25 -4.98 -14.07 5.68
C LEU A 25 -3.94 -15.07 5.17
N MET A 26 -4.16 -15.73 4.04
CA MET A 26 -3.22 -16.69 3.47
C MET A 26 -2.01 -15.98 2.85
N ASP A 27 -2.24 -14.80 2.28
CA ASP A 27 -1.23 -14.09 1.50
C ASP A 27 -0.60 -12.90 2.25
N CYS A 28 -1.20 -12.49 3.38
CA CYS A 28 -0.78 -11.34 4.19
C CYS A 28 0.72 -11.33 4.51
N ASP A 29 1.28 -12.46 4.93
CA ASP A 29 2.68 -12.55 5.34
C ASP A 29 3.63 -12.45 4.14
N ALA A 30 3.22 -12.90 2.96
CA ALA A 30 4.00 -12.76 1.72
C ALA A 30 3.96 -11.31 1.22
N VAL A 31 2.78 -10.69 1.18
CA VAL A 31 2.61 -9.29 0.80
C VAL A 31 3.35 -8.36 1.77
N SER A 32 3.19 -8.57 3.08
CA SER A 32 3.88 -7.76 4.11
C SER A 32 5.40 -7.83 3.96
N ARG A 33 5.96 -9.02 3.78
CA ARG A 33 7.41 -9.17 3.54
C ARG A 33 7.86 -8.43 2.29
N THR A 34 7.10 -8.54 1.20
CA THR A 34 7.43 -7.86 -0.06
C THR A 34 7.41 -6.34 0.10
N LEU A 35 6.38 -5.78 0.75
CA LEU A 35 6.30 -4.35 1.05
C LEU A 35 7.47 -3.89 1.93
N LEU A 36 7.79 -4.65 2.98
CA LEU A 36 8.92 -4.33 3.87
C LEU A 36 10.26 -4.38 3.13
N THR A 37 10.48 -5.37 2.26
CA THR A 37 11.68 -5.45 1.44
C THR A 37 11.80 -4.23 0.50
N HIS A 38 10.70 -3.77 -0.10
CA HIS A 38 10.73 -2.53 -0.88
C HIS A 38 11.05 -1.30 -0.03
N VAL A 39 10.49 -1.20 1.17
CA VAL A 39 10.83 -0.14 2.14
C VAL A 39 12.31 -0.18 2.54
N GLU A 40 12.87 -1.36 2.75
CA GLU A 40 14.26 -1.56 3.14
C GLU A 40 15.25 -1.23 2.04
N MET A 41 14.88 -1.50 0.78
CA MET A 41 15.73 -1.24 -0.38
C MET A 41 15.51 0.13 -1.00
N CYS A 42 14.50 0.88 -0.56
CA CYS A 42 14.16 2.19 -1.14
C CYS A 42 15.30 3.20 -0.94
N ASP A 43 15.79 3.73 -2.06
CA ASP A 43 16.82 4.77 -2.17
C ASP A 43 16.23 6.17 -2.47
N VAL A 44 14.91 6.24 -2.64
CA VAL A 44 14.16 7.48 -2.94
C VAL A 44 13.33 7.94 -1.73
N PRO A 45 12.94 9.22 -1.67
CA PRO A 45 12.25 9.78 -0.50
C PRO A 45 10.81 9.29 -0.33
N GLU A 46 10.19 8.67 -1.34
CA GLU A 46 8.78 8.33 -1.33
C GLU A 46 8.48 6.92 -1.87
N ILE A 47 7.56 6.22 -1.21
CA ILE A 47 6.93 4.98 -1.66
C ILE A 47 5.42 5.17 -1.75
N VAL A 48 4.82 4.75 -2.85
CA VAL A 48 3.37 4.72 -3.04
C VAL A 48 2.92 3.28 -3.15
N VAL A 49 2.08 2.83 -2.21
CA VAL A 49 1.46 1.50 -2.27
C VAL A 49 0.09 1.62 -2.91
N ARG A 50 -0.12 1.02 -4.08
CA ARG A 50 -1.40 1.03 -4.79
C ARG A 50 -2.12 -0.29 -4.58
N LEU A 51 -3.23 -0.27 -3.84
CA LEU A 51 -4.15 -1.41 -3.76
C LEU A 51 -5.15 -1.28 -4.90
N HIS A 52 -5.28 -2.31 -5.73
CA HIS A 52 -6.22 -2.28 -6.87
C HIS A 52 -7.61 -2.81 -6.51
N ASP A 53 -7.71 -3.68 -5.52
CA ASP A 53 -8.96 -4.31 -5.16
C ASP A 53 -9.80 -3.39 -4.26
N PRO A 54 -11.11 -3.21 -4.53
CA PRO A 54 -11.99 -2.43 -3.68
C PRO A 54 -12.25 -3.09 -2.31
N ILE A 55 -12.03 -4.40 -2.19
CA ILE A 55 -12.19 -5.16 -0.95
C ILE A 55 -10.91 -5.02 -0.12
N VAL A 56 -10.92 -4.05 0.79
CA VAL A 56 -9.86 -3.87 1.77
C VAL A 56 -10.15 -4.71 3.00
N THR A 57 -9.35 -5.75 3.19
CA THR A 57 -9.44 -6.63 4.36
C THR A 57 -8.61 -6.09 5.53
N THR A 58 -8.83 -6.63 6.73
CA THR A 58 -7.95 -6.39 7.87
C THR A 58 -6.51 -6.85 7.63
N ALA A 59 -6.31 -7.88 6.78
CA ALA A 59 -4.99 -8.33 6.37
C ALA A 59 -4.28 -7.30 5.50
N ALA A 60 -4.98 -6.70 4.52
CA ALA A 60 -4.47 -5.60 3.71
C ALA A 60 -4.06 -4.41 4.60
N LEU A 61 -4.94 -4.00 5.52
CA LEU A 61 -4.68 -2.90 6.46
C LEU A 61 -3.44 -3.18 7.34
N ARG A 62 -3.31 -4.41 7.85
CA ARG A 62 -2.14 -4.83 8.63
C ARG A 62 -0.85 -4.74 7.82
N ALA A 63 -0.87 -5.17 6.56
CA ALA A 63 0.30 -5.13 5.69
C ALA A 63 0.75 -3.69 5.40
N VAL A 64 -0.18 -2.81 5.01
CA VAL A 64 0.16 -1.41 4.69
C VAL A 64 0.56 -0.59 5.92
N THR A 65 -0.06 -0.84 7.08
CA THR A 65 0.32 -0.16 8.33
C THR A 65 1.71 -0.58 8.82
N ALA A 66 2.07 -1.85 8.70
CA ALA A 66 3.41 -2.33 9.00
C ALA A 66 4.46 -1.71 8.07
N ALA A 67 4.18 -1.65 6.77
CA ALA A 67 5.05 -1.00 5.79
C ALA A 67 5.22 0.50 6.08
N TYR A 68 4.13 1.20 6.43
CA TYR A 68 4.17 2.61 6.81
C TYR A 68 5.04 2.87 8.05
N ALA A 69 4.91 2.05 9.09
CA ALA A 69 5.72 2.17 10.30
C ALA A 69 7.21 1.98 10.00
N ALA A 70 7.55 1.00 9.16
CA ALA A 70 8.92 0.76 8.73
C ALA A 70 9.48 1.92 7.89
N ALA A 71 8.69 2.45 6.95
CA ALA A 71 9.09 3.57 6.10
C ALA A 71 9.37 4.84 6.93
N ARG A 72 8.48 5.14 7.88
CA ARG A 72 8.66 6.24 8.83
C ARG A 72 9.92 6.10 9.66
N GLY A 73 10.26 4.88 10.11
CA GLY A 73 11.50 4.60 10.83
C GLY A 73 12.77 4.88 10.01
N ARG A 74 12.66 4.93 8.68
CA ARG A 74 13.74 5.21 7.74
C ARG A 74 13.72 6.62 7.16
N GLY A 75 12.73 7.44 7.54
CA GLY A 75 12.53 8.76 6.95
C GLY A 75 12.04 8.73 5.49
N VAL A 76 11.46 7.62 5.05
CA VAL A 76 10.82 7.48 3.74
C VAL A 76 9.33 7.79 3.90
N ALA A 77 8.80 8.69 3.08
CA ALA A 77 7.37 8.95 3.02
C ALA A 77 6.67 7.74 2.39
N LEU A 78 5.61 7.24 3.02
CA LEU A 78 4.79 6.19 2.44
C LEU A 78 3.33 6.63 2.40
N SER A 79 2.72 6.53 1.23
CA SER A 79 1.29 6.76 1.03
C SER A 79 0.63 5.56 0.36
N VAL A 80 -0.68 5.45 0.53
CA VAL A 80 -1.50 4.37 -0.02
C VAL A 80 -2.52 4.97 -0.98
N VAL A 81 -2.59 4.42 -2.18
CA VAL A 81 -3.64 4.72 -3.17
C VAL A 81 -4.57 3.53 -3.23
N VAL A 82 -5.87 3.78 -3.15
CA VAL A 82 -6.93 2.76 -3.18
C VAL A 82 -8.04 3.17 -4.14
N PRO A 83 -8.90 2.25 -4.58
CA PRO A 83 -10.06 2.61 -5.39
C PRO A 83 -11.00 3.53 -4.59
N PRO A 84 -11.77 4.42 -5.24
CA PRO A 84 -12.62 5.41 -4.53
C PRO A 84 -13.56 4.80 -3.49
N VAL A 85 -14.09 3.60 -3.76
CA VAL A 85 -14.98 2.88 -2.83
C VAL A 85 -14.27 2.41 -1.54
N ALA A 86 -12.96 2.17 -1.61
CA ALA A 86 -12.15 1.70 -0.49
C ALA A 86 -11.67 2.84 0.43
N VAL A 87 -11.73 4.10 -0.01
CA VAL A 87 -11.38 5.29 0.80
C VAL A 87 -12.15 5.30 2.12
N ARG A 88 -13.45 5.04 2.07
CA ARG A 88 -14.30 5.01 3.27
C ARG A 88 -13.91 3.92 4.27
N ILE A 89 -13.27 2.84 3.81
CA ILE A 89 -12.76 1.78 4.69
C ILE A 89 -11.55 2.29 5.48
N PHE A 90 -10.65 3.03 4.84
CA PHE A 90 -9.50 3.65 5.51
C PHE A 90 -9.95 4.73 6.51
N GLU A 91 -10.90 5.58 6.13
CA GLU A 91 -11.49 6.58 7.03
C GLU A 91 -12.13 5.92 8.25
N ALA A 92 -12.97 4.90 8.05
CA ALA A 92 -13.62 4.16 9.13
C ALA A 92 -12.62 3.44 10.05
N ALA A 93 -11.46 3.05 9.51
CA ALA A 93 -10.37 2.44 10.27
C ALA A 93 -9.45 3.47 10.97
N GLY A 94 -9.66 4.77 10.78
CA GLY A 94 -8.76 5.82 11.29
C GLY A 94 -7.39 5.86 10.61
N LEU A 95 -7.32 5.37 9.36
CA LEU A 95 -6.11 5.25 8.53
C LEU A 95 -6.12 6.24 7.35
N ASP A 96 -6.98 7.25 7.39
CA ASP A 96 -7.08 8.33 6.40
C ASP A 96 -5.76 9.06 6.16
N HIS A 97 -4.93 9.20 7.21
CA HIS A 97 -3.59 9.79 7.13
C HIS A 97 -2.60 8.98 6.27
N LEU A 98 -2.91 7.72 5.94
CA LEU A 98 -2.11 6.91 5.02
C LEU A 98 -2.48 7.18 3.56
N LEU A 99 -3.65 7.75 3.28
CA LEU A 99 -4.12 7.94 1.91
C LEU A 99 -3.28 9.02 1.21
N GLY A 100 -2.75 8.69 0.04
CA GLY A 100 -2.04 9.63 -0.82
C GLY A 100 -3.00 10.62 -1.49
N PRO A 101 -2.48 11.75 -2.03
CA PRO A 101 -3.30 12.76 -2.72
C PRO A 101 -4.10 12.19 -3.90
N ASP A 102 -3.62 11.10 -4.51
CA ASP A 102 -4.26 10.45 -5.65
C ASP A 102 -5.42 9.50 -5.27
N ALA A 103 -5.63 9.22 -3.97
CA ALA A 103 -6.72 8.38 -3.50
C ALA A 103 -8.11 8.95 -3.83
N TYR A 104 -8.21 10.28 -4.04
CA TYR A 104 -9.45 10.99 -4.37
C TYR A 104 -9.62 11.28 -5.86
N ASN A 105 -8.56 11.11 -6.67
CA ASN A 105 -8.54 11.54 -8.08
C ASN A 105 -8.82 10.40 -9.08
N SER A 106 -9.10 9.19 -8.62
CA SER A 106 -9.33 8.02 -9.49
C SER A 106 -10.79 7.90 -10.00
N GLY A 107 -11.59 8.97 -9.90
CA GLY A 107 -13.01 9.01 -10.28
C GLY A 107 -13.30 9.87 -11.52
N GLY A 108 -12.41 9.85 -12.52
CA GLY A 108 -12.59 10.51 -13.82
C GLY A 108 -13.10 9.57 -14.90
#